data_AF-A0A380TGF3-F1
#
_entry.id   AF-A0A380TGF3-F1
#
_cell.length_a   1.000
_cell.length_b   1.000
_cell.length_c   1.000
_cell.angle_alpha   90.00
_cell.angle_beta   90.00
_cell.angle_gamma   90.00
#
_symmetry.space_group_name_H-M   'P 1'
#
loop_
_entity.id
_entity.type
_entity.pdbx_description
1 polymer ?
#
loop_
_entity_poly.entity_id
_entity_poly.type
_entity_poly.pdbx_seq_one_letter_code
_entity_poly.pdbx_strand_id
1 'polypeptide(L)' 'MTAAIELFRKMGADVVGAACLIELTFLNGRQRLDVPFNALVAYDQ' A
#
# COMPACT_ATOMS: atom_id res chain seq x y z
N MET A 1 -1.94 -5.22 -0.80
CA MET A 1 -1.02 -4.45 -1.68
C MET A 1 0.36 -5.09 -1.76
N THR A 2 0.96 -5.55 -0.66
CA THR A 2 2.29 -6.20 -0.62
C THR A 2 2.55 -7.22 -1.75
N ALA A 3 1.64 -8.18 -1.96
CA ALA A 3 1.81 -9.18 -3.02
C ALA A 3 1.91 -8.59 -4.44
N ALA A 4 1.19 -7.49 -4.73
CA ALA A 4 1.27 -6.81 -6.02
C ALA A 4 2.60 -6.06 -6.18
N ILE A 5 3.09 -5.43 -5.11
CA ILE A 5 4.40 -4.78 -5.07
C ILE A 5 5.50 -5.81 -5.36
N GLU A 6 5.46 -6.96 -4.68
CA GLU A 6 6.42 -8.05 -4.88
C GLU A 6 6.38 -8.59 -6.32
N LEU A 7 5.18 -8.76 -6.89
CA LEU A 7 5.01 -9.22 -8.27
C LEU A 7 5.61 -8.22 -9.27
N PHE A 8 5.39 -6.93 -9.09
CA PHE A 8 5.98 -5.91 -9.96
C PHE A 8 7.50 -5.87 -9.86
N ARG A 9 8.05 -5.98 -8.65
CA ARG A 9 9.52 -6.06 -8.46
C ARG A 9 10.13 -7.29 -9.11
N LYS A 10 9.45 -8.44 -9.09
CA LYS A 10 9.88 -9.65 -9.82
C LYS A 10 9.97 -9.44 -11.33
N MET A 11 9.23 -8.49 -11.88
CA MET A 11 9.28 -8.11 -13.30
C MET A 11 10.26 -6.96 -13.59
N GLY A 12 11.06 -6.53 -12.61
CA GLY A 12 12.03 -5.44 -12.74
C GLY A 12 11.45 -4.04 -12.63
N ALA A 13 10.20 -3.89 -12.17
CA ALA A 13 9.60 -2.58 -11.95
C ALA A 13 10.11 -1.92 -10.66
N ASP A 14 10.35 -0.61 -10.72
CA ASP A 14 10.56 0.23 -9.55
C ASP A 14 9.20 0.72 -9.00
N VAL A 15 8.79 0.16 -7.88
CA VAL A 15 7.52 0.52 -7.23
C VAL A 15 7.77 1.64 -6.24
N VAL A 16 7.45 2.87 -6.66
CA VAL A 16 7.72 4.10 -5.89
C VAL A 16 6.59 4.50 -4.93
N GLY A 17 5.48 3.78 -4.91
CA GLY A 17 4.37 4.05 -4.00
C GLY A 17 3.13 3.19 -4.26
N ALA A 18 2.17 3.26 -3.32
CA ALA A 18 0.85 2.64 -3.43
C ALA A 18 -0.24 3.61 -2.97
N ALA A 19 -1.45 3.51 -3.53
CA ALA A 19 -2.57 4.33 -3.09
C ALA A 19 -3.91 3.59 -3.18
N CYS A 20 -4.88 4.04 -2.40
CA CYS A 20 -6.29 3.64 -2.53
C CYS A 20 -7.24 4.78 -2.18
N LEU A 21 -8.54 4.58 -2.44
CA LEU A 21 -9.58 5.54 -2.06
C LEU A 21 -9.82 5.52 -0.55
N ILE A 22 -9.90 4.33 0.04
CA ILE A 22 -10.26 4.13 1.45
C ILE A 22 -9.19 3.28 2.13
N GLU A 23 -8.65 3.77 3.23
CA GLU A 23 -7.84 3.02 4.18
C GLU A 23 -8.64 2.70 5.45
N LEU A 24 -8.52 1.46 5.92
CA LEU A 24 -8.99 1.04 7.24
C LEU A 24 -7.78 1.00 8.18
N THR A 25 -7.54 2.09 8.92
CA THR A 25 -6.29 2.27 9.68
C THR A 25 -6.16 1.27 10.84
N PHE A 26 -7.28 0.85 11.42
CA PHE A 26 -7.33 -0.17 12.48
C PHE A 26 -6.81 -1.55 12.04
N LEU A 27 -6.73 -1.83 10.73
CA LEU A 27 -6.13 -3.06 10.20
C LEU A 27 -4.60 -2.99 10.10
N ASN A 28 -3.98 -1.84 10.36
CA ASN A 28 -2.53 -1.62 10.32
C ASN A 28 -1.86 -2.03 8.99
N GLY A 29 -2.63 -2.03 7.88
CA GLY A 29 -2.15 -2.50 6.58
C GLY A 29 -0.97 -1.70 6.03
N ARG A 30 -0.96 -0.38 6.25
CA ARG A 30 0.10 0.55 5.85
C ARG A 30 1.47 0.17 6.42
N GLN A 31 1.52 -0.34 7.66
CA GLN A 31 2.78 -0.73 8.31
C GLN A 31 3.47 -1.92 7.62
N ARG A 32 2.73 -2.65 6.79
CA ARG A 32 3.22 -3.80 6.00
C ARG A 32 3.70 -3.40 4.60
N LEU A 33 3.68 -2.11 4.26
CA LEU A 33 4.14 -1.58 2.98
C LEU A 33 5.52 -0.94 3.17
N ASP A 34 6.43 -1.24 2.27
CA ASP A 34 7.80 -0.71 2.25
C ASP A 34 7.97 0.44 1.24
N VAL A 35 6.85 0.98 0.75
CA VAL A 35 6.78 2.08 -0.20
C VAL A 35 5.89 3.18 0.37
N PRO A 36 6.06 4.45 -0.03
CA PRO A 36 5.13 5.52 0.31
C PRO A 36 3.69 5.12 0.01
N PHE A 37 2.79 5.38 0.97
CA PHE A 37 1.38 5.05 0.83
C PHE A 37 0.52 6.27 1.09
N ASN A 38 -0.52 6.45 0.27
CA ASN A 38 -1.51 7.50 0.46
C ASN A 38 -2.93 6.96 0.28
N ALA A 39 -3.89 7.50 1.04
CA ALA A 39 -5.31 7.22 0.86
C ALA A 39 -6.10 8.52 0.80
N LEU A 40 -7.20 8.54 0.04
CA LEU A 40 -8.06 9.73 -0.04
C LEU A 40 -8.88 9.91 1.25
N VAL A 41 -9.37 8.81 1.81
CA VAL A 41 -10.13 8.78 3.07
C VAL A 41 -9.58 7.67 3.95
N ALA A 42 -9.53 7.92 5.27
CA ALA A 42 -9.11 6.95 6.26
C ALA A 42 -10.19 6.80 7.34
N TYR A 43 -10.49 5.55 7.72
CA TYR A 43 -11.38 5.22 8.84
C TYR A 43 -10.58 4.50 9.93
N ASP A 44 -10.79 4.89 11.17
CA ASP A 44 -10.16 4.34 12.37
C ASP A 44 -11.03 3.34 13.15
N GLN A 45 -12.30 3.17 12.74
CA GLN A 45 -13.22 2.16 13.27
C GLN A 45 -14.16 1.63 12.18
#